data_AF-A0A099KGQ0-F1
#
_entry.id   AF-A0A099KGQ0-F1
#
_cell.length_a   1.000
_cell.length_b   1.000
_cell.length_c   1.000
_cell.angle_alpha   90.00
_cell.angle_beta   90.00
_cell.angle_gamma   90.00
#
_symmetry.space_group_name_H-M   'P 1'
#
loop_
_entity.id
_entity.type
_entity.pdbx_description
1 polymer ?
#
loop_
_entity_poly.entity_id
_entity_poly.type
_entity_poly.pdbx_seq_one_letter_code
_entity_poly.pdbx_strand_id
1 'polypeptide(L)'
;MKNKPWLEIYNESYQDCIVGNHEGLVELQKAIDKALDEGSYKLPESLDSDFLSIRVTEIKPHEEEILKSDKLIGLAVMSGLFIWGLALPIFAIYQLWQLFQ
;
A
#
# COMPACT_ATOMS: atom_id res chain seq x y z
N MET A 1 19.05 -12.58 -20.87
CA MET A 1 19.34 -12.32 -19.44
C MET A 1 18.86 -13.55 -18.70
N LYS A 2 19.75 -14.27 -17.99
CA LYS A 2 19.35 -15.51 -17.29
C LYS A 2 18.19 -15.15 -16.36
N ASN A 3 17.02 -15.76 -16.57
CA ASN A 3 15.84 -15.59 -15.75
C ASN A 3 16.23 -15.92 -14.31
N LYS A 4 16.51 -14.90 -13.50
CA LYS A 4 16.69 -15.11 -12.07
C LYS A 4 15.34 -15.58 -11.50
N PRO A 5 15.33 -16.49 -10.52
CA PRO A 5 14.11 -16.82 -9.81
C PRO A 5 13.56 -15.53 -9.17
N TRP A 6 12.26 -15.28 -9.33
CA TRP A 6 11.62 -14.06 -8.84
C TRP A 6 10.22 -14.31 -8.27
N LEU A 7 9.85 -13.51 -7.29
CA LEU A 7 8.56 -13.49 -6.59
C LEU A 7 8.10 -12.04 -6.37
N GLU A 8 6.84 -11.78 -6.65
CA GLU A 8 6.18 -10.48 -6.52
C GLU A 8 4.88 -10.67 -5.73
N ILE A 9 4.64 -9.84 -4.72
CA ILE A 9 3.38 -9.86 -3.96
C ILE A 9 2.46 -8.70 -4.36
N TYR A 10 3.03 -7.64 -4.94
CA TYR A 10 2.30 -6.45 -5.33
C TYR A 10 2.08 -6.40 -6.83
N ASN A 11 1.23 -7.28 -7.35
CA ASN A 11 0.87 -7.28 -8.77
C ASN A 11 -0.49 -6.60 -9.00
N GLU A 12 -0.56 -5.61 -9.89
CA GLU A 12 -1.80 -4.90 -10.23
C GLU A 12 -2.91 -5.83 -10.74
N SER A 13 -2.53 -6.94 -11.39
CA SER A 13 -3.46 -7.91 -11.96
C SER A 13 -3.88 -9.00 -10.97
N TYR A 14 -3.11 -9.23 -9.90
CA TYR A 14 -3.32 -10.34 -8.97
C TYR A 14 -3.08 -9.88 -7.53
N GLN A 15 -3.93 -8.98 -7.07
CA GLN A 15 -3.80 -8.29 -5.79
C GLN A 15 -3.75 -9.23 -4.57
N ASP A 16 -4.30 -10.44 -4.69
CA ASP A 16 -4.40 -11.41 -3.59
C ASP A 16 -3.49 -12.64 -3.77
N CYS A 17 -2.54 -12.60 -4.71
CA CYS A 17 -1.70 -13.78 -5.01
C CYS A 17 -0.21 -13.42 -5.07
N ILE A 18 0.62 -14.35 -4.59
CA ILE A 18 2.06 -14.30 -4.84
C ILE A 18 2.28 -14.78 -6.27
N VAL A 19 2.90 -13.93 -7.10
CA VAL A 19 3.23 -14.22 -8.48
C VAL A 19 4.73 -14.46 -8.59
N GLY A 20 5.17 -15.32 -9.49
CA GLY A 20 6.59 -15.58 -9.69
C GLY A 20 6.85 -16.39 -10.94
N ASN A 21 8.11 -16.47 -11.36
CA ASN A 21 8.47 -17.49 -12.34
C ASN A 21 8.46 -18.88 -11.69
N HIS A 22 8.43 -19.92 -12.53
CA HIS A 22 8.41 -21.31 -12.06
C HIS A 22 9.54 -21.61 -11.07
N GLU A 23 10.76 -21.10 -11.33
CA GLU A 23 11.91 -21.29 -10.44
C GLU A 23 11.72 -20.60 -9.09
N GLY A 24 11.20 -19.36 -9.07
CA GLY A 24 10.92 -18.60 -7.85
C GLY A 24 9.81 -19.22 -7.01
N LEU A 25 8.74 -19.70 -7.65
CA LEU A 25 7.64 -20.40 -6.96
C LEU A 25 8.10 -21.74 -6.34
N VAL A 26 9.01 -22.46 -7.01
CA VAL A 26 9.61 -23.67 -6.45
C VAL A 26 10.53 -23.35 -5.26
N GLU A 27 11.28 -22.24 -5.31
CA GLU A 27 12.06 -21.78 -4.16
C GLU A 27 11.18 -21.33 -3.01
N LEU A 28 10.06 -20.65 -3.29
CA LEU A 28 9.05 -20.29 -2.31
C LEU A 28 8.48 -21.51 -1.60
N GLN A 29 8.12 -22.55 -2.36
CA GLN A 29 7.61 -23.80 -1.79
C GLN A 29 8.62 -24.41 -0.82
N LYS A 30 9.89 -24.54 -1.25
CA LYS A 30 10.96 -25.05 -0.38
C LYS A 30 11.19 -24.19 0.85
N ALA A 31 11.05 -22.87 0.71
CA ALA A 31 11.17 -21.92 1.81
C ALA A 31 10.03 -22.07 2.82
N ILE A 32 8.80 -22.34 2.35
CA ILE A 32 7.64 -22.63 3.20
C ILE A 32 7.85 -23.96 3.93
N ASP A 33 8.23 -25.02 3.22
CA ASP A 33 8.48 -26.33 3.83
C ASP A 33 9.53 -26.23 4.95
N LYS A 34 10.63 -25.51 4.71
CA LYS A 34 11.64 -25.25 5.74
C LYS A 34 11.14 -24.39 6.89
N ALA A 35 10.32 -23.37 6.62
CA ALA A 35 9.74 -22.56 7.67
C ALA A 35 8.75 -23.36 8.54
N LEU A 36 8.07 -24.35 7.97
CA LEU A 36 7.20 -25.26 8.72
C LEU A 36 8.01 -26.15 9.68
N ASP A 37 9.19 -26.62 9.26
CA ASP A 37 10.05 -27.46 10.09
C ASP A 37 10.84 -26.66 11.14
N GLU A 38 11.39 -25.50 10.77
CA GLU A 38 12.29 -24.69 11.62
C GLU A 38 11.58 -23.53 12.32
N GLY A 39 10.30 -23.27 12.01
CA GLY A 39 9.50 -22.14 12.48
C GLY A 39 9.78 -20.82 11.75
N SER A 40 10.97 -20.64 11.18
CA SER A 40 11.31 -19.46 10.35
C SER A 40 12.40 -19.75 9.34
N TYR A 41 12.22 -19.27 8.12
CA TYR A 41 13.22 -19.40 7.06
C TYR A 41 13.45 -18.06 6.36
N LYS A 42 14.72 -17.67 6.19
CA LYS A 42 15.12 -16.46 5.46
C LYS A 42 15.39 -16.81 4.00
N LEU A 43 14.81 -16.04 3.08
CA LEU A 43 14.99 -16.26 1.64
C LEU A 43 16.43 -15.89 1.22
N PRO A 44 17.03 -16.63 0.28
CA PRO A 44 18.38 -16.38 -0.19
C PRO A 44 18.44 -15.10 -1.05
N GLU A 45 19.55 -14.35 -0.97
CA GLU A 45 19.76 -13.12 -1.77
C GLU A 45 19.83 -13.37 -3.30
N SER A 46 19.88 -14.64 -3.72
CA SER A 46 19.81 -15.03 -5.12
C SER A 46 18.41 -14.95 -5.73
N LEU A 47 17.38 -14.88 -4.88
CA LEU A 47 15.98 -14.78 -5.26
C LEU A 47 15.55 -13.32 -5.25
N ASP A 48 14.99 -12.85 -6.36
CA ASP A 48 14.44 -11.49 -6.47
C ASP A 48 13.03 -11.50 -5.88
N SER A 49 12.86 -10.99 -4.65
CA SER A 49 11.63 -11.15 -3.87
C SER A 49 11.30 -9.88 -3.10
N ASP A 50 10.02 -9.49 -3.11
CA ASP A 50 9.48 -8.38 -2.31
C ASP A 50 9.50 -8.64 -0.78
N PHE A 51 9.79 -9.87 -0.37
CA PHE A 51 9.80 -10.29 1.03
C PHE A 51 11.08 -11.05 1.39
N LEU A 52 11.51 -10.87 2.65
CA LEU A 52 12.82 -11.31 3.15
C LEU A 52 12.82 -12.67 3.86
N SER A 53 11.69 -13.05 4.46
CA SER A 53 11.60 -14.28 5.25
C SER A 53 10.17 -14.78 5.39
N ILE A 54 10.02 -16.08 5.61
CA ILE A 54 8.77 -16.76 5.89
C ILE A 54 8.82 -17.26 7.33
N ARG A 55 7.77 -17.04 8.10
CA ARG A 55 7.66 -17.52 9.49
C ARG A 55 6.31 -18.16 9.73
N VAL A 56 6.31 -19.22 10.51
CA VAL A 56 5.08 -19.81 11.04
C VAL A 56 4.65 -18.98 12.25
N THR A 57 3.40 -18.55 12.25
CA THR A 57 2.80 -17.85 13.37
C THR A 57 1.43 -18.47 13.66
N GLU A 58 1.12 -18.66 14.94
CA GLU A 58 -0.22 -19.07 15.39
C GLU A 58 -1.16 -17.86 15.52
N ILE A 59 -0.61 -16.64 15.40
CA ILE A 59 -1.35 -15.40 15.47
C ILE A 59 -2.08 -15.24 14.15
N LYS A 60 -3.42 -15.24 14.17
CA LYS A 60 -4.21 -14.86 12.99
C LYS A 60 -3.70 -13.50 12.48
N PRO A 61 -3.38 -13.36 11.18
CA PRO A 61 -2.97 -12.09 10.65
C PRO A 61 -4.03 -11.06 11.01
N HIS A 62 -3.60 -9.96 11.61
CA HIS A 62 -4.46 -8.82 11.81
C HIS A 62 -4.79 -8.34 10.39
N GLU A 63 -5.98 -8.65 9.89
CA GLU A 63 -6.51 -7.96 8.72
C GLU A 63 -6.54 -6.50 9.10
N GLU A 64 -5.53 -5.75 8.67
CA GLU A 64 -5.59 -4.30 8.68
C GLU A 64 -6.80 -3.96 7.82
N GLU A 65 -7.93 -3.65 8.46
CA GLU A 65 -9.08 -3.10 7.79
C GLU A 65 -8.54 -1.94 6.96
N ILE A 66 -8.52 -2.10 5.64
CA ILE A 66 -8.23 -1.02 4.70
C ILE A 66 -9.19 0.08 5.12
N LEU A 67 -8.67 1.08 5.83
CA LEU A 67 -9.40 2.22 6.34
C LEU A 67 -10.03 2.85 5.12
N LYS A 68 -11.27 2.46 4.83
CA LYS A 68 -12.06 3.01 3.73
C LYS A 68 -12.05 4.49 4.00
N SER A 69 -11.30 5.22 3.18
CA SER A 69 -11.20 6.67 3.21
C SER A 69 -12.60 7.19 3.50
N ASP A 70 -12.77 7.69 4.72
CA ASP A 70 -14.09 7.97 5.23
C ASP A 70 -14.61 9.10 4.35
N LYS A 71 -15.60 8.82 3.49
CA LYS A 71 -16.11 9.79 2.49
C LYS A 71 -16.49 11.12 3.15
N LEU A 72 -16.77 11.08 4.45
CA LEU A 72 -17.01 12.20 5.34
C LEU A 72 -15.81 13.15 5.47
N ILE A 73 -14.58 12.64 5.57
CA ILE A 73 -13.35 13.45 5.61
C ILE A 73 -13.18 14.17 4.27
N GLY A 74 -13.36 13.44 3.15
CA GLY A 74 -13.33 14.03 1.81
C GLY A 74 -14.37 15.15 1.63
N LEU A 75 -15.59 14.92 2.12
CA LEU A 75 -16.68 15.91 2.07
C LEU A 75 -16.39 17.14 2.95
N ALA A 76 -15.88 16.92 4.17
CA ALA A 76 -15.51 18.00 5.08
C ALA A 76 -14.41 18.89 4.48
N VAL A 77 -13.37 18.30 3.90
CA VAL A 77 -12.30 19.04 3.24
C VAL A 77 -12.82 19.83 2.04
N MET A 78 -13.67 19.23 1.18
CA MET A 78 -14.29 19.96 0.07
C MET A 78 -15.15 21.13 0.55
N SER A 79 -15.96 20.94 1.60
CA SER A 79 -16.79 22.02 2.14
C SER A 79 -15.96 23.17 2.72
N GLY A 80 -14.86 22.85 3.41
CA GLY A 80 -13.92 23.83 3.94
C GLY A 80 -13.28 24.65 2.81
N LEU A 81 -12.78 23.98 1.77
CA LEU A 81 -12.21 24.64 0.59
C LEU A 81 -13.24 25.51 -0.14
N PHE A 82 -14.49 25.07 -0.23
CA PHE A 82 -15.55 25.85 -0.87
C PHE A 82 -15.87 27.13 -0.11
N ILE A 83 -16.01 27.05 1.22
CA ILE A 83 -16.21 28.23 2.08
C ILE A 83 -15.02 29.18 1.97
N TRP A 84 -13.80 28.64 1.99
CA TRP A 84 -12.58 29.43 1.89
C TRP A 84 -12.45 30.13 0.53
N GLY A 85 -12.79 29.42 -0.56
CA GLY A 85 -12.82 29.95 -1.92
C GLY A 85 -13.86 31.05 -2.15
N LEU A 86 -14.92 31.11 -1.34
CA LEU A 86 -15.90 32.20 -1.37
C LEU A 86 -15.52 33.35 -0.43
N ALA A 87 -14.91 33.06 0.73
CA ALA A 87 -14.55 34.08 1.71
C ALA A 87 -13.47 35.05 1.19
N LEU A 88 -12.45 34.54 0.49
CA LEU A 88 -11.38 35.36 -0.07
C LEU A 88 -11.83 36.40 -1.10
N PRO A 89 -12.62 36.06 -2.13
CA PRO A 89 -13.09 37.05 -3.10
C PRO A 89 -14.03 38.08 -2.47
N ILE A 90 -14.89 37.67 -1.53
CA ILE A 90 -15.75 38.62 -0.81
C ILE A 90 -14.91 39.61 0.00
N PHE A 91 -13.89 39.12 0.72
CA PHE A 91 -12.98 39.98 1.47
C PHE A 91 -12.17 40.91 0.56
N ALA A 92 -11.70 40.43 -0.59
CA ALA A 92 -10.99 41.23 -1.57
C ALA A 92 -11.87 42.34 -2.16
N ILE A 93 -13.12 42.04 -2.50
CA ILE A 93 -14.10 43.04 -2.98
C ILE A 93 -14.37 44.07 -1.89
N TYR A 94 -14.53 43.64 -0.63
CA TYR A 94 -14.73 44.55 0.49
C TYR A 94 -13.55 45.50 0.70
N GLN A 95 -12.31 45.01 0.63
CA GLN A 95 -11.13 45.87 0.69
C GLN A 95 -11.05 46.84 -0.49
N LEU A 96 -11.33 46.39 -1.71
CA LEU A 96 -11.37 47.26 -2.88
C LEU A 96 -12.43 48.36 -2.71
N TRP A 97 -13.62 48.02 -2.20
CA TRP A 97 -14.67 49.01 -1.93
C TRP A 97 -14.24 50.07 -0.92
N GLN A 98 -13.59 49.66 0.18
CA GLN A 98 -13.04 50.60 1.16
C GLN A 98 -11.94 51.50 0.59
N LEU A 99 -11.20 51.03 -0.42
CA LEU A 99 -10.11 51.79 -1.04
C LEU A 99 -10.60 52.84 -2.04
N PHE A 100 -11.83 52.69 -2.56
CA PHE A 100 -12.44 53.62 -3.52
C PHE A 100 -13.46 54.59 -2.89
N GLN A 101 -13.71 54.50 -1.57
CA GLN A 101 -14.40 55.54 -0.79
C GLN A 101 -13.40 56.52 -0.18
#